data_AF-A0A1F1II48-F1
#
_entry.id   AF-A0A1F1II48-F1
#
_cell.length_a   1.000
_cell.length_b   1.000
_cell.length_c   1.000
_cell.angle_alpha   90.00
_cell.angle_beta   90.00
_cell.angle_gamma   90.00
#
_symmetry.space_group_name_H-M   'P 1'
#
loop_
_entity.id
_entity.type
_entity.pdbx_description
1 polymer ?
#
loop_
_entity_poly.entity_id
_entity_poly.type
_entity_poly.pdbx_seq_one_letter_code
_entity_poly.pdbx_strand_id
1 'polypeptide(L)'
;MTTSRPSRLTTLAAAVALGLGATFAGPAPAAAQQGMGPEQETAVQELSTAPTTAERAQWDAARTALAQAADEDFYAAPDSIPGTPGALIRQEPMDFYLDPVKLIRFPATATRIMYSSVSATGEPIAVTGTVLEPEKEWTGSGERPVIAYAVGTQGVGDQCAPSKTLSTGEQYEGVGISTLLNKGYTVVVTDYEGLGTEGLHTYMVRQSQAHTVLDSVRAAAGLEGSGVTATSPVAIAGYSQGGGAAAAAAELAGEYAPELDVKAAYAGAPPADLTQVADAIDGGGSAAFLLFAMAGHFEAYGVDPSLYLNALGMQTLEKASTACISDGSAFADLDSSTITSSGQSFPELVRSDRLLAGILADQRLGHQGRHPEMPVMIAHSLTDDVIPYRTGRELGHRWCAEGAQVRFDPVFTPTHVGGYVAALPRATGFLDAALNDRRTADSCGWF
;
A
#
# COMPACT_ATOMS: atom_id res chain seq x y z
N MET A 1 -48.56 -5.43 -42.35
CA MET A 1 -47.27 -6.08 -42.09
C MET A 1 -46.35 -5.04 -41.49
N THR A 2 -45.87 -5.38 -40.31
CA THR A 2 -45.34 -4.53 -39.25
C THR A 2 -44.00 -3.88 -39.60
N THR A 3 -43.87 -2.69 -39.07
CA THR A 3 -42.79 -1.71 -39.16
C THR A 3 -41.49 -2.16 -38.47
N SER A 4 -40.39 -1.76 -39.07
CA SER A 4 -39.00 -1.80 -38.59
C SER A 4 -38.75 -0.96 -37.33
N ARG A 5 -37.76 -1.37 -36.51
CA ARG A 5 -36.84 -0.46 -35.81
C ARG A 5 -35.54 -1.19 -35.43
N PRO A 6 -34.36 -0.72 -35.87
CA PRO A 6 -33.08 -1.06 -35.27
C PRO A 6 -32.66 -0.03 -34.21
N SER A 7 -31.78 -0.50 -33.34
CA SER A 7 -31.08 0.14 -32.23
C SER A 7 -30.44 1.49 -32.55
N ARG A 8 -30.54 2.44 -31.60
CA ARG A 8 -29.58 3.54 -31.41
C ARG A 8 -29.40 3.81 -29.92
N LEU A 9 -28.29 3.30 -29.38
CA LEU A 9 -27.67 3.75 -28.13
C LEU A 9 -26.33 4.33 -28.53
N THR A 10 -26.21 5.65 -28.45
CA THR A 10 -24.99 6.46 -28.33
C THR A 10 -25.45 7.91 -28.37
N THR A 11 -25.31 8.66 -27.27
CA THR A 11 -24.37 9.79 -27.13
C THR A 11 -24.53 10.36 -25.70
N LEU A 12 -23.41 10.41 -24.98
CA LEU A 12 -23.18 11.17 -23.74
C LEU A 12 -23.60 12.65 -23.86
N ALA A 13 -24.03 13.27 -22.76
CA ALA A 13 -23.29 14.35 -22.08
C ALA A 13 -24.16 15.18 -21.10
N ALA A 14 -23.67 15.25 -19.86
CA ALA A 14 -23.61 16.38 -18.93
C ALA A 14 -24.72 17.46 -18.89
N ALA A 15 -25.31 17.62 -17.70
CA ALA A 15 -25.48 18.95 -17.09
C ALA A 15 -25.52 18.82 -15.56
N VAL A 16 -24.43 19.23 -14.90
CA VAL A 16 -24.38 19.63 -13.49
C VAL A 16 -24.66 21.13 -13.45
N ALA A 17 -25.63 21.60 -12.65
CA ALA A 17 -25.53 22.81 -11.81
C ALA A 17 -26.85 23.15 -11.07
N LEU A 18 -26.76 23.06 -9.73
CA LEU A 18 -27.12 24.06 -8.70
C LEU A 18 -28.48 24.79 -8.71
N GLY A 19 -29.09 24.82 -7.52
CA GLY A 19 -30.34 25.51 -7.23
C GLY A 19 -30.21 26.98 -6.78
N LEU A 20 -31.36 27.46 -6.29
CA LEU A 20 -31.66 28.73 -5.58
C LEU A 20 -31.73 30.03 -6.41
N GLY A 21 -32.98 30.41 -6.70
CA GLY A 21 -33.58 31.73 -6.42
C GLY A 21 -32.92 33.01 -6.94
N ALA A 22 -33.48 33.58 -8.00
CA ALA A 22 -33.57 35.02 -8.20
C ALA A 22 -34.73 35.37 -9.15
N THR A 23 -35.69 36.16 -8.64
CA THR A 23 -36.78 36.75 -9.42
C THR A 23 -36.25 37.87 -10.32
N PHE A 24 -36.34 37.68 -11.64
CA PHE A 24 -36.28 38.78 -12.60
C PHE A 24 -37.55 38.77 -13.46
N ALA A 25 -38.46 39.70 -13.14
CA ALA A 25 -39.63 39.99 -13.96
C ALA A 25 -39.22 40.97 -15.08
N GLY A 26 -39.09 40.46 -16.30
CA GLY A 26 -39.05 41.23 -17.54
C GLY A 26 -40.06 40.63 -18.53
N PRO A 27 -40.72 41.43 -19.39
CA PRO A 27 -41.74 40.92 -20.28
C PRO A 27 -41.10 40.03 -21.35
N ALA A 28 -41.43 38.74 -21.34
CA ALA A 28 -41.03 37.80 -22.39
C ALA A 28 -41.74 38.17 -23.71
N PRO A 29 -41.07 38.05 -24.87
CA PRO A 29 -41.75 38.12 -26.15
C PRO A 29 -42.71 36.92 -26.26
N ALA A 30 -43.83 37.10 -26.96
CA ALA A 30 -44.80 36.03 -27.21
C ALA A 30 -44.17 34.94 -28.09
N ALA A 31 -43.41 34.03 -27.46
CA ALA A 31 -43.01 32.77 -28.05
C ALA A 31 -44.26 31.90 -28.14
N ALA A 32 -44.55 31.39 -29.33
CA ALA A 32 -45.59 30.42 -29.57
C ALA A 32 -45.45 29.27 -28.56
N GLN A 33 -46.49 29.03 -27.76
CA GLN A 33 -46.65 27.80 -26.99
C GLN A 33 -46.80 26.64 -27.99
N GLN A 34 -45.69 26.13 -28.49
CA GLN A 34 -45.67 24.75 -28.97
C GLN A 34 -45.85 23.90 -27.72
N GLY A 35 -47.05 23.33 -27.55
CA GLY A 35 -47.33 22.39 -26.47
C GLY A 35 -46.27 21.30 -26.48
N MET A 36 -45.84 20.88 -25.29
CA MET A 36 -44.94 19.73 -25.16
C MET A 36 -45.59 18.54 -25.89
N GLY A 37 -44.79 17.81 -26.67
CA GLY A 37 -45.28 16.58 -27.29
C GLY A 37 -45.73 15.59 -26.21
N PRO A 38 -46.65 14.66 -26.52
CA PRO A 38 -47.20 13.72 -25.53
C PRO A 38 -46.12 12.88 -24.82
N GLU A 39 -45.00 12.60 -25.49
CA GLU A 39 -43.83 11.91 -24.90
C GLU A 39 -43.10 12.79 -23.87
N GLN A 40 -43.00 14.11 -24.12
CA GLN A 40 -42.43 15.08 -23.20
C GLN A 40 -43.35 15.35 -22.01
N GLU A 41 -44.67 15.43 -22.23
CA GLU A 41 -45.66 15.54 -21.15
C GLU A 41 -45.64 14.31 -20.25
N THR A 42 -45.56 13.11 -20.84
CA THR A 42 -45.46 11.85 -20.08
C THR A 42 -44.17 11.82 -19.26
N ALA A 43 -43.02 12.17 -19.85
CA ALA A 43 -41.75 12.22 -19.13
C ALA A 43 -41.76 13.25 -17.99
N VAL A 44 -42.35 14.44 -18.21
CA VAL A 44 -42.51 15.47 -17.15
C VAL A 44 -43.44 14.98 -16.05
N GLN A 45 -44.51 14.25 -16.39
CA GLN A 45 -45.44 13.69 -15.42
C GLN A 45 -44.80 12.56 -14.59
N GLU A 46 -44.01 11.69 -15.21
CA GLU A 46 -43.24 10.65 -14.53
C GLU A 46 -42.14 11.24 -13.63
N LEU A 47 -41.43 12.28 -14.08
CA LEU A 47 -40.40 12.96 -13.30
C LEU A 47 -40.95 13.84 -12.17
N SER A 48 -42.23 14.25 -12.24
CA SER A 48 -42.87 15.09 -11.21
C SER A 48 -43.54 14.28 -10.10
N THR A 49 -43.68 12.96 -10.26
CA THR A 49 -44.11 12.08 -9.17
C THR A 49 -42.94 11.73 -8.25
N ALA A 50 -43.14 11.88 -6.94
CA ALA A 50 -42.15 11.44 -5.96
C ALA A 50 -41.97 9.91 -6.05
N PRO A 51 -40.73 9.39 -5.99
CA PRO A 51 -40.49 7.96 -6.09
C PRO A 51 -41.17 7.21 -4.95
N THR A 52 -41.66 6.02 -5.24
CA THR A 52 -42.12 5.05 -4.24
C THR A 52 -40.94 4.53 -3.41
N THR A 53 -41.22 3.84 -2.31
CA THR A 53 -40.17 3.21 -1.50
C THR A 53 -39.44 2.10 -2.26
N ALA A 54 -40.13 1.39 -3.15
CA ALA A 54 -39.52 0.36 -3.99
C ALA A 54 -38.56 0.95 -5.03
N GLU A 55 -38.96 2.05 -5.69
CA GLU A 55 -38.10 2.76 -6.64
C GLU A 55 -36.86 3.36 -5.95
N ARG A 56 -37.03 3.92 -4.75
CA ARG A 56 -35.88 4.39 -3.94
C ARG A 56 -34.90 3.26 -3.65
N ALA A 57 -35.39 2.12 -3.17
CA ALA A 57 -34.54 0.95 -2.87
C ALA A 57 -33.83 0.41 -4.13
N GLN A 58 -34.51 0.39 -5.27
CA GLN A 58 -33.91 0.00 -6.55
C GLN A 58 -32.83 0.98 -6.99
N TRP A 59 -33.06 2.29 -6.84
CA TRP A 59 -32.07 3.31 -7.16
C TRP A 59 -30.87 3.28 -6.22
N ASP A 60 -31.08 3.04 -4.91
CA ASP A 60 -30.00 2.83 -3.94
C ASP A 60 -29.16 1.61 -4.30
N ALA A 61 -29.80 0.48 -4.66
CA ALA A 61 -29.10 -0.72 -5.12
C ALA A 61 -28.32 -0.48 -6.41
N ALA A 62 -28.90 0.20 -7.40
CA ALA A 62 -28.22 0.54 -8.65
C ALA A 62 -27.05 1.51 -8.42
N ARG A 63 -27.19 2.51 -7.54
CA ARG A 63 -26.09 3.39 -7.13
C ARG A 63 -24.97 2.60 -6.45
N THR A 64 -25.31 1.67 -5.58
CA THR A 64 -24.33 0.81 -4.89
C THR A 64 -23.57 -0.06 -5.90
N ALA A 65 -24.28 -0.69 -6.83
CA ALA A 65 -23.67 -1.51 -7.87
C ALA A 65 -22.77 -0.69 -8.82
N LEU A 66 -23.19 0.53 -9.18
CA LEU A 66 -22.36 1.45 -9.98
C LEU A 66 -21.11 1.90 -9.21
N ALA A 67 -21.23 2.18 -7.90
CA ALA A 67 -20.09 2.56 -7.07
C ALA A 67 -19.10 1.39 -6.91
N GLN A 68 -19.60 0.16 -6.74
CA GLN A 68 -18.78 -1.05 -6.68
C GLN A 68 -18.06 -1.30 -8.02
N ALA A 69 -18.77 -1.19 -9.14
CA ALA A 69 -18.18 -1.33 -10.46
C ALA A 69 -17.12 -0.25 -10.73
N ALA A 70 -17.36 1.00 -10.34
CA ALA A 70 -16.36 2.06 -10.46
C ALA A 70 -15.13 1.84 -9.56
N ASP A 71 -15.33 1.27 -8.37
CA ASP A 71 -14.23 0.89 -7.47
C ASP A 71 -13.41 -0.25 -8.09
N GLU A 72 -14.04 -1.30 -8.61
CA GLU A 72 -13.39 -2.39 -9.34
C GLU A 72 -12.64 -1.88 -10.59
N ASP A 73 -13.27 -0.98 -11.36
CA ASP A 73 -12.66 -0.35 -12.54
C ASP A 73 -11.39 0.42 -12.18
N PHE A 74 -11.32 1.04 -11.00
CA PHE A 74 -10.12 1.77 -10.56
C PHE A 74 -8.91 0.84 -10.45
N TYR A 75 -9.10 -0.36 -9.90
CA TYR A 75 -8.03 -1.33 -9.62
C TYR A 75 -7.63 -2.20 -10.82
N ALA A 76 -8.45 -2.27 -11.88
CA ALA A 76 -8.11 -2.99 -13.09
C ALA A 76 -6.90 -2.35 -13.81
N ALA A 77 -5.81 -3.08 -13.95
CA ALA A 77 -4.60 -2.57 -14.62
C ALA A 77 -4.92 -2.17 -16.08
N PRO A 78 -4.33 -1.08 -16.61
CA PRO A 78 -4.51 -0.73 -18.03
C PRO A 78 -3.79 -1.74 -18.93
N ASP A 79 -4.29 -1.94 -20.16
CA ASP A 79 -3.67 -2.81 -21.18
C ASP A 79 -2.18 -2.48 -21.45
N SER A 80 -1.79 -1.22 -21.24
CA SER A 80 -0.42 -0.75 -21.39
C SER A 80 -0.02 0.06 -20.16
N ILE A 81 0.94 -0.48 -19.41
CA ILE A 81 1.52 0.16 -18.24
C ILE A 81 2.68 1.07 -18.71
N PRO A 82 2.74 2.34 -18.29
CA PRO A 82 3.88 3.21 -18.62
C PRO A 82 5.20 2.61 -18.14
N GLY A 83 6.22 2.62 -19.01
CA GLY A 83 7.55 2.12 -18.66
C GLY A 83 8.39 3.07 -17.79
N THR A 84 7.92 4.31 -17.58
CA THR A 84 8.56 5.27 -16.66
C THR A 84 8.12 4.94 -15.23
N PRO A 85 9.02 4.59 -14.30
CA PRO A 85 8.65 4.33 -12.92
C PRO A 85 8.08 5.58 -12.24
N GLY A 86 7.02 5.40 -11.45
CA GLY A 86 6.31 6.47 -10.77
C GLY A 86 5.41 7.34 -11.65
N ALA A 87 5.12 6.93 -12.89
CA ALA A 87 4.19 7.69 -13.72
C ALA A 87 2.75 7.46 -13.25
N LEU A 88 2.01 8.54 -13.06
CA LEU A 88 0.61 8.49 -12.63
C LEU A 88 -0.27 7.95 -13.77
N ILE A 89 -1.10 6.95 -13.45
CA ILE A 89 -2.02 6.27 -14.38
C ILE A 89 -3.46 6.72 -14.12
N ARG A 90 -3.90 6.69 -12.86
CA ARG A 90 -5.24 7.13 -12.42
C ARG A 90 -5.16 7.83 -11.06
N GLN A 91 -6.13 8.69 -10.81
CA GLN A 91 -6.33 9.33 -9.51
C GLN A 91 -7.81 9.53 -9.26
N GLU A 92 -8.23 9.43 -8.00
CA GLU A 92 -9.57 9.84 -7.58
C GLU A 92 -9.60 10.25 -6.09
N PRO A 93 -10.48 11.17 -5.70
CA PRO A 93 -10.65 11.51 -4.30
C PRO A 93 -11.18 10.33 -3.50
N MET A 94 -10.69 10.16 -2.28
CA MET A 94 -11.20 9.19 -1.32
C MET A 94 -11.37 9.82 0.07
N ASP A 95 -12.01 9.10 0.98
CA ASP A 95 -12.01 9.46 2.39
C ASP A 95 -10.90 8.73 3.13
N PHE A 96 -10.46 9.30 4.26
CA PHE A 96 -9.55 8.64 5.19
C PHE A 96 -10.20 8.60 6.59
N TYR A 97 -10.51 7.38 7.04
CA TYR A 97 -11.11 7.12 8.34
C TYR A 97 -10.12 6.41 9.28
N LEU A 98 -10.27 6.64 10.58
CA LEU A 98 -9.46 5.98 11.62
C LEU A 98 -10.22 4.87 12.35
N ASP A 99 -11.49 4.65 12.00
CA ASP A 99 -12.32 3.62 12.60
C ASP A 99 -13.33 3.05 11.58
N PRO A 100 -13.67 1.75 11.71
CA PRO A 100 -14.53 1.06 10.76
C PRO A 100 -16.00 1.50 10.81
N VAL A 101 -16.42 2.19 11.89
CA VAL A 101 -17.78 2.74 12.01
C VAL A 101 -17.88 4.16 11.44
N LYS A 102 -16.82 4.66 10.80
CA LYS A 102 -16.73 5.94 10.07
C LYS A 102 -17.09 7.16 10.91
N LEU A 103 -16.77 7.14 12.21
CA LEU A 103 -17.01 8.25 13.14
C LEU A 103 -15.88 9.29 13.14
N ILE A 104 -14.66 8.88 12.80
CA ILE A 104 -13.43 9.67 12.86
C ILE A 104 -12.85 9.75 11.45
N ARG A 105 -13.34 10.72 10.68
CA ARG A 105 -12.71 11.14 9.42
C ARG A 105 -11.52 12.04 9.74
N PHE A 106 -10.33 11.69 9.26
CA PHE A 106 -9.14 12.51 9.51
C PHE A 106 -9.14 13.76 8.60
N PRO A 107 -8.76 14.95 9.10
CA PRO A 107 -8.72 16.18 8.31
C PRO A 107 -7.51 16.21 7.36
N ALA A 108 -7.64 15.50 6.24
CA ALA A 108 -6.67 15.45 5.16
C ALA A 108 -7.38 15.35 3.80
N THR A 109 -6.78 15.94 2.78
CA THR A 109 -7.10 15.59 1.39
C THR A 109 -6.50 14.22 1.12
N ALA A 110 -7.34 13.24 0.85
CA ALA A 110 -6.94 11.88 0.51
C ALA A 110 -7.25 11.61 -0.96
N THR A 111 -6.24 11.17 -1.70
CA THR A 111 -6.37 10.81 -3.11
C THR A 111 -5.85 9.40 -3.31
N ARG A 112 -6.71 8.52 -3.83
CA ARG A 112 -6.29 7.21 -4.29
C ARG A 112 -5.60 7.37 -5.64
N ILE A 113 -4.45 6.74 -5.81
CA ILE A 113 -3.65 6.80 -7.04
C ILE A 113 -3.36 5.40 -7.56
N MET A 114 -3.24 5.28 -8.88
CA MET A 114 -2.61 4.15 -9.56
C MET A 114 -1.41 4.69 -10.31
N TYR A 115 -0.27 4.03 -10.19
CA TYR A 115 0.99 4.46 -10.78
C TYR A 115 1.78 3.26 -11.32
N SER A 116 2.70 3.51 -12.26
CA SER A 116 3.62 2.49 -12.74
C SER A 116 4.79 2.30 -11.77
N SER A 117 5.24 1.06 -11.61
CA SER A 117 6.49 0.71 -10.93
C SER A 117 7.19 -0.42 -11.69
N VAL A 118 8.18 -1.05 -11.08
CA VAL A 118 9.00 -2.09 -11.69
C VAL A 118 9.03 -3.33 -10.79
N SER A 119 8.67 -4.49 -11.33
CA SER A 119 8.75 -5.77 -10.61
C SER A 119 10.20 -6.15 -10.28
N ALA A 120 10.39 -7.21 -9.50
CA ALA A 120 11.72 -7.76 -9.24
C ALA A 120 12.43 -8.34 -10.49
N THR A 121 11.69 -8.63 -11.56
CA THR A 121 12.24 -9.14 -12.83
C THR A 121 12.44 -8.04 -13.87
N GLY A 122 12.12 -6.79 -13.54
CA GLY A 122 12.31 -5.63 -14.42
C GLY A 122 11.11 -5.28 -15.31
N GLU A 123 9.95 -5.91 -15.07
CA GLU A 123 8.74 -5.66 -15.84
C GLU A 123 7.97 -4.44 -15.30
N PRO A 124 7.41 -3.57 -16.17
CA PRO A 124 6.50 -2.52 -15.72
C PRO A 124 5.23 -3.12 -15.09
N ILE A 125 4.86 -2.62 -13.92
CA ILE A 125 3.69 -3.06 -13.14
C ILE A 125 2.80 -1.89 -12.74
N ALA A 126 1.50 -2.12 -12.58
CA ALA A 126 0.56 -1.13 -12.06
C ALA A 126 0.33 -1.36 -10.57
N VAL A 127 0.53 -0.31 -9.77
CA VAL A 127 0.45 -0.35 -8.32
C VAL A 127 -0.51 0.74 -7.86
N THR A 128 -1.31 0.45 -6.85
CA THR A 128 -2.17 1.44 -6.21
C THR A 128 -1.59 1.96 -4.90
N GLY A 129 -2.11 3.09 -4.46
CA GLY A 129 -1.73 3.69 -3.19
C GLY A 129 -2.59 4.90 -2.86
N THR A 130 -2.19 5.61 -1.81
CA THR A 130 -2.91 6.79 -1.33
C THR A 130 -1.95 7.92 -1.01
N VAL A 131 -2.24 9.11 -1.52
CA VAL A 131 -1.60 10.37 -1.11
C VAL A 131 -2.49 11.04 -0.07
N LEU A 132 -1.95 11.27 1.13
CA LEU A 132 -2.62 11.89 2.26
C LEU A 132 -1.95 13.22 2.58
N GLU A 133 -2.64 14.32 2.30
CA GLU A 133 -2.15 15.68 2.57
C GLU A 133 -2.92 16.28 3.74
N PRO A 134 -2.27 16.56 4.89
CA PRO A 134 -2.99 17.10 6.03
C PRO A 134 -3.45 18.52 5.75
N GLU A 135 -4.66 18.87 6.22
CA GLU A 135 -5.17 20.26 6.21
C GLU A 135 -4.31 21.19 7.07
N LYS A 136 -3.51 20.62 7.98
CA LYS A 136 -2.54 21.35 8.78
C LYS A 136 -1.51 22.02 7.86
N GLU A 137 -1.38 23.33 8.00
CA GLU A 137 -0.35 24.12 7.33
C GLU A 137 1.06 23.66 7.70
N TRP A 138 1.95 23.62 6.70
CA TRP A 138 3.37 23.35 6.91
C TRP A 138 4.05 24.62 7.43
N THR A 139 4.74 24.51 8.55
CA THR A 139 5.38 25.66 9.23
C THR A 139 6.89 25.53 9.37
N GLY A 140 7.47 24.43 8.86
CA GLY A 140 8.92 24.27 8.78
C GLY A 140 9.52 25.08 7.63
N SER A 141 10.84 25.01 7.51
CA SER A 141 11.57 25.64 6.40
C SER A 141 11.43 24.83 5.11
N GLY A 142 11.33 25.51 3.97
CA GLY A 142 11.33 24.86 2.66
C GLY A 142 10.00 24.18 2.33
N GLU A 143 10.07 23.23 1.39
CA GLU A 143 8.91 22.46 0.94
C GLU A 143 8.40 21.53 2.04
N ARG A 144 7.11 21.16 1.97
CA ARG A 144 6.51 20.22 2.91
C ARG A 144 7.15 18.84 2.71
N PRO A 145 7.68 18.21 3.78
CA PRO A 145 8.22 16.86 3.67
C PRO A 145 7.18 15.82 3.32
N VAL A 146 7.65 14.77 2.64
CA VAL A 146 6.88 13.59 2.26
C VAL A 146 7.39 12.37 3.02
N ILE A 147 6.48 11.61 3.61
CA ILE A 147 6.78 10.28 4.13
C ILE A 147 6.36 9.23 3.10
N ALA A 148 7.34 8.50 2.55
CA ALA A 148 7.10 7.27 1.82
C ALA A 148 6.80 6.17 2.85
N TYR A 149 5.52 5.86 3.03
CA TYR A 149 5.05 4.93 4.05
C TYR A 149 4.93 3.52 3.49
N ALA A 150 5.87 2.68 3.92
CA ALA A 150 5.90 1.25 3.63
C ALA A 150 5.06 0.54 4.70
N VAL A 151 3.86 0.10 4.33
CA VAL A 151 2.95 -0.61 5.25
C VAL A 151 3.52 -1.95 5.68
N GLY A 152 3.16 -2.37 6.89
CA GLY A 152 3.33 -3.74 7.37
C GLY A 152 2.44 -4.73 6.61
N THR A 153 2.42 -5.97 7.07
CA THR A 153 1.71 -7.06 6.42
C THR A 153 0.21 -6.83 6.38
N GLN A 154 -0.34 -6.76 5.16
CA GLN A 154 -1.78 -6.61 4.93
C GLN A 154 -2.48 -7.94 4.66
N GLY A 155 -1.73 -8.92 4.14
CA GLY A 155 -2.24 -10.14 3.54
C GLY A 155 -1.75 -10.27 2.11
N VAL A 156 -2.43 -11.10 1.33
CA VAL A 156 -2.14 -11.33 -0.09
C VAL A 156 -3.33 -10.98 -0.98
N GLY A 157 -4.56 -11.06 -0.43
CA GLY A 157 -5.77 -10.77 -1.19
C GLY A 157 -5.94 -9.29 -1.54
N ASP A 158 -6.55 -9.02 -2.68
CA ASP A 158 -6.77 -7.66 -3.19
C ASP A 158 -7.65 -6.79 -2.29
N GLN A 159 -8.54 -7.39 -1.52
CA GLN A 159 -9.40 -6.67 -0.58
C GLN A 159 -8.61 -6.08 0.61
N CYS A 160 -7.38 -6.55 0.83
CA CYS A 160 -6.54 -6.15 1.94
C CYS A 160 -5.72 -4.88 1.65
N ALA A 161 -5.71 -4.41 0.40
CA ALA A 161 -4.93 -3.25 -0.03
C ALA A 161 -5.17 -2.02 0.88
N PRO A 162 -4.11 -1.32 1.35
CA PRO A 162 -4.21 -0.10 2.13
C PRO A 162 -5.11 0.96 1.49
N SER A 163 -5.04 1.15 0.18
CA SER A 163 -5.88 2.08 -0.58
C SER A 163 -7.39 1.80 -0.47
N LYS A 164 -7.78 0.54 -0.17
CA LYS A 164 -9.17 0.15 0.13
C LYS A 164 -9.47 0.38 1.60
N THR A 165 -8.63 -0.15 2.48
CA THR A 165 -8.88 -0.20 3.93
C THR A 165 -8.74 1.14 4.65
N LEU A 166 -7.99 2.10 4.09
CA LEU A 166 -7.93 3.49 4.59
C LEU A 166 -9.27 4.22 4.43
N SER A 167 -10.04 3.91 3.36
CA SER A 167 -11.35 4.51 3.10
C SER A 167 -12.49 3.95 3.96
N THR A 168 -12.28 2.75 4.50
CA THR A 168 -13.24 2.10 5.39
C THR A 168 -12.89 2.30 6.86
N GLY A 169 -11.66 2.72 7.17
CA GLY A 169 -11.16 2.83 8.54
C GLY A 169 -10.74 1.50 9.16
N GLU A 170 -10.55 0.48 8.31
CA GLU A 170 -10.09 -0.86 8.69
C GLU A 170 -8.56 -0.97 8.70
N GLN A 171 -7.85 0.01 8.12
CA GLN A 171 -6.39 0.04 8.12
C GLN A 171 -5.83 0.23 9.54
N TYR A 172 -5.25 -0.84 10.10
CA TYR A 172 -4.69 -0.88 11.45
C TYR A 172 -3.52 0.09 11.69
N GLU A 173 -2.81 0.53 10.64
CA GLU A 173 -1.75 1.53 10.71
C GLU A 173 -2.26 2.97 10.60
N GLY A 174 -3.56 3.18 10.39
CA GLY A 174 -4.16 4.51 10.22
C GLY A 174 -3.83 5.48 11.35
N VAL A 175 -3.80 5.01 12.60
CA VAL A 175 -3.38 5.82 13.75
C VAL A 175 -1.91 6.22 13.65
N GLY A 176 -1.02 5.29 13.27
CA GLY A 176 0.40 5.57 13.07
C GLY A 176 0.63 6.61 11.97
N ILE A 177 -0.03 6.43 10.82
CA ILE A 177 -0.05 7.38 9.70
C ILE A 177 -0.54 8.77 10.16
N SER A 178 -1.61 8.81 10.96
CA SER A 178 -2.15 10.06 11.50
C SER A 178 -1.14 10.83 12.37
N THR A 179 -0.19 10.14 13.03
CA THR A 179 0.84 10.83 13.82
C THR A 179 1.82 11.62 12.95
N LEU A 180 2.11 11.11 11.74
CA LEU A 180 2.96 11.78 10.75
C LEU A 180 2.21 12.94 10.09
N LEU A 181 0.94 12.73 9.73
CA LEU A 181 0.07 13.80 9.23
C LEU A 181 -0.09 14.94 10.25
N ASN A 182 -0.18 14.61 11.54
CA ASN A 182 -0.21 15.60 12.62
C ASN A 182 1.09 16.41 12.77
N LYS A 183 2.22 15.94 12.23
CA LYS A 183 3.45 16.74 12.09
C LYS A 183 3.40 17.73 10.92
N GLY A 184 2.39 17.61 10.04
CA GLY A 184 2.23 18.44 8.85
C GLY A 184 2.93 17.87 7.61
N TYR A 185 3.38 16.61 7.66
CA TYR A 185 3.97 15.93 6.51
C TYR A 185 2.88 15.38 5.60
N THR A 186 3.12 15.38 4.30
CA THR A 186 2.36 14.56 3.37
C THR A 186 2.78 13.09 3.56
N VAL A 187 1.84 12.16 3.56
CA VAL A 187 2.14 10.73 3.65
C VAL A 187 1.66 10.06 2.38
N VAL A 188 2.55 9.34 1.71
CA VAL A 188 2.22 8.52 0.54
C VAL A 188 2.32 7.06 0.96
N VAL A 189 1.20 6.35 0.87
CA VAL A 189 1.06 4.95 1.27
C VAL A 189 1.00 4.12 0.00
N THR A 190 1.90 3.16 -0.16
CA THR A 190 1.87 2.20 -1.28
C THR A 190 1.15 0.92 -0.88
N ASP A 191 0.42 0.30 -1.82
CA ASP A 191 -0.16 -1.02 -1.59
C ASP A 191 0.84 -2.16 -1.82
N TYR A 192 1.87 -1.93 -2.66
CA TYR A 192 2.79 -2.92 -3.22
C TYR A 192 2.27 -3.63 -4.47
N GLU A 193 3.18 -4.26 -5.22
CA GLU A 193 2.87 -5.09 -6.39
C GLU A 193 1.87 -6.20 -6.02
N GLY A 194 0.83 -6.36 -6.85
CA GLY A 194 -0.16 -7.43 -6.73
C GLY A 194 -1.04 -7.36 -5.48
N LEU A 195 -1.03 -6.24 -4.75
CA LEU A 195 -1.95 -6.02 -3.64
C LEU A 195 -3.00 -4.98 -4.06
N GLY A 196 -4.18 -5.46 -4.43
CA GLY A 196 -5.30 -4.61 -4.83
C GLY A 196 -5.51 -4.56 -6.34
N THR A 197 -4.47 -4.80 -7.13
CA THR A 197 -4.46 -4.88 -8.59
C THR A 197 -4.30 -6.32 -9.08
N GLU A 198 -4.53 -6.57 -10.36
CA GLU A 198 -4.36 -7.91 -10.96
C GLU A 198 -2.97 -8.51 -10.68
N GLY A 199 -2.95 -9.82 -10.37
CA GLY A 199 -1.74 -10.55 -9.98
C GLY A 199 -1.81 -11.01 -8.53
N LEU A 200 -0.70 -11.55 -8.02
CA LEU A 200 -0.59 -11.94 -6.62
C LEU A 200 0.42 -11.05 -5.90
N HIS A 201 0.11 -10.63 -4.68
CA HIS A 201 1.04 -9.81 -3.91
C HIS A 201 2.38 -10.53 -3.73
N THR A 202 3.46 -9.92 -4.24
CA THR A 202 4.83 -10.43 -4.18
C THR A 202 5.45 -10.20 -2.79
N TYR A 203 4.76 -10.72 -1.77
CA TYR A 203 5.08 -10.53 -0.35
C TYR A 203 6.54 -10.88 -0.05
N MET A 204 7.22 -9.95 0.63
CA MET A 204 8.63 -10.04 0.99
C MET A 204 9.65 -10.06 -0.17
N VAL A 205 9.24 -9.74 -1.40
CA VAL A 205 10.17 -9.54 -2.53
C VAL A 205 10.81 -8.16 -2.44
N ARG A 206 12.11 -8.12 -2.12
CA ARG A 206 12.88 -6.93 -1.73
C ARG A 206 12.86 -5.83 -2.80
N GLN A 207 13.19 -6.17 -4.05
CA GLN A 207 13.29 -5.18 -5.13
C GLN A 207 11.94 -4.55 -5.45
N SER A 208 10.91 -5.38 -5.65
CA SER A 208 9.56 -4.90 -5.95
C SER A 208 9.06 -3.94 -4.87
N GLN A 209 9.10 -4.33 -3.59
CA GLN A 209 8.66 -3.45 -2.50
C GLN A 209 9.47 -2.16 -2.40
N ALA A 210 10.79 -2.19 -2.66
CA ALA A 210 11.62 -0.99 -2.67
C ALA A 210 11.21 -0.04 -3.81
N HIS A 211 11.00 -0.58 -5.02
CA HIS A 211 10.57 0.20 -6.17
C HIS A 211 9.22 0.85 -5.93
N THR A 212 8.22 0.11 -5.46
CA THR A 212 6.88 0.68 -5.21
C THR A 212 6.92 1.77 -4.14
N VAL A 213 7.73 1.62 -3.08
CA VAL A 213 7.88 2.67 -2.05
C VAL A 213 8.45 3.96 -2.65
N LEU A 214 9.53 3.87 -3.44
CA LEU A 214 10.17 5.04 -4.05
C LEU A 214 9.30 5.66 -5.17
N ASP A 215 8.70 4.82 -6.00
CA ASP A 215 7.85 5.22 -7.12
C ASP A 215 6.53 5.85 -6.65
N SER A 216 6.04 5.49 -5.46
CA SER A 216 4.87 6.15 -4.88
C SER A 216 5.12 7.65 -4.66
N VAL A 217 6.34 8.04 -4.27
CA VAL A 217 6.71 9.45 -4.09
C VAL A 217 6.79 10.17 -5.43
N ARG A 218 7.37 9.52 -6.45
CA ARG A 218 7.37 10.03 -7.84
C ARG A 218 5.95 10.27 -8.34
N ALA A 219 5.05 9.31 -8.10
CA ALA A 219 3.65 9.40 -8.49
C ALA A 219 2.93 10.54 -7.75
N ALA A 220 3.21 10.72 -6.46
CA ALA A 220 2.68 11.85 -5.70
C ALA A 220 3.17 13.19 -6.26
N ALA A 221 4.44 13.31 -6.67
CA ALA A 221 4.94 14.52 -7.33
C ALA A 221 4.29 14.82 -8.69
N GLY A 222 3.76 13.78 -9.35
CA GLY A 222 2.97 13.90 -10.58
C GLY A 222 1.48 14.17 -10.36
N LEU A 223 0.98 14.10 -9.12
CA LEU A 223 -0.42 14.29 -8.78
C LEU A 223 -0.79 15.78 -8.85
N GLU A 224 -1.70 16.12 -9.77
CA GLU A 224 -2.19 17.48 -9.91
C GLU A 224 -2.86 17.97 -8.62
N GLY A 225 -2.45 19.16 -8.16
CA GLY A 225 -2.99 19.76 -6.95
C GLY A 225 -2.37 19.25 -5.65
N SER A 226 -1.47 18.26 -5.71
CA SER A 226 -0.68 17.91 -4.54
C SER A 226 0.39 18.97 -4.24
N GLY A 227 0.73 19.12 -2.97
CA GLY A 227 1.88 19.91 -2.51
C GLY A 227 3.22 19.19 -2.65
N VAL A 228 3.26 18.00 -3.29
CA VAL A 228 4.47 17.21 -3.48
C VAL A 228 5.17 17.61 -4.76
N THR A 229 6.48 17.80 -4.69
CA THR A 229 7.32 18.17 -5.82
C THR A 229 8.49 17.21 -5.94
N ALA A 230 9.18 17.23 -7.09
CA ALA A 230 10.37 16.41 -7.32
C ALA A 230 11.54 16.74 -6.37
N THR A 231 11.50 17.88 -5.67
CA THR A 231 12.53 18.32 -4.72
C THR A 231 12.07 18.27 -3.26
N SER A 232 10.86 17.79 -3.00
CA SER A 232 10.34 17.70 -1.64
C SER A 232 11.24 16.78 -0.79
N PRO A 233 11.59 17.17 0.45
CA PRO A 233 12.36 16.31 1.34
C PRO A 233 11.59 15.02 1.64
N VAL A 234 12.24 13.87 1.44
CA VAL A 234 11.62 12.55 1.61
C VAL A 234 12.16 11.86 2.86
N ALA A 235 11.28 11.24 3.63
CA ALA A 235 11.65 10.23 4.61
C ALA A 235 10.93 8.92 4.32
N ILE A 236 11.61 7.79 4.51
CA ILE A 236 11.02 6.46 4.33
C ILE A 236 10.67 5.90 5.71
N ALA A 237 9.50 5.29 5.88
CA ALA A 237 9.09 4.72 7.16
C ALA A 237 8.29 3.44 6.99
N GLY A 238 8.63 2.41 7.77
CA GLY A 238 7.82 1.20 7.84
C GLY A 238 8.17 0.30 9.03
N TYR A 239 7.28 -0.65 9.34
CA TYR A 239 7.45 -1.64 10.41
C TYR A 239 7.10 -3.06 9.91
N SER A 240 7.75 -4.10 10.43
CA SER A 240 7.53 -5.49 10.02
C SER A 240 7.89 -5.71 8.53
N GLN A 241 6.98 -6.24 7.69
CA GLN A 241 7.14 -6.21 6.22
C GLN A 241 7.57 -4.81 5.75
N GLY A 242 6.86 -3.78 6.20
CA GLY A 242 7.17 -2.38 5.89
C GLY A 242 8.54 -1.95 6.37
N GLY A 243 9.06 -2.52 7.45
CA GLY A 243 10.43 -2.30 7.91
C GLY A 243 11.45 -2.91 6.95
N GLY A 244 11.16 -4.10 6.41
CA GLY A 244 11.94 -4.72 5.34
C GLY A 244 11.90 -3.92 4.03
N ALA A 245 10.71 -3.47 3.62
CA ALA A 245 10.50 -2.63 2.45
C ALA A 245 11.19 -1.26 2.59
N ALA A 246 11.08 -0.62 3.76
CA ALA A 246 11.77 0.64 4.07
C ALA A 246 13.30 0.48 4.03
N ALA A 247 13.83 -0.62 4.60
CA ALA A 247 15.25 -0.93 4.53
C ALA A 247 15.72 -1.20 3.09
N ALA A 248 14.93 -1.92 2.30
CA ALA A 248 15.22 -2.17 0.89
C ALA A 248 15.20 -0.86 0.08
N ALA A 249 14.19 -0.02 0.26
CA ALA A 249 14.10 1.29 -0.38
C ALA A 249 15.27 2.20 0.00
N ALA A 250 15.72 2.15 1.26
CA ALA A 250 16.90 2.90 1.70
C ALA A 250 18.21 2.43 1.04
N GLU A 251 18.39 1.12 0.81
CA GLU A 251 19.52 0.58 0.06
C GLU A 251 19.48 0.95 -1.43
N LEU A 252 18.29 1.00 -2.02
CA LEU A 252 18.11 1.22 -3.45
C LEU A 252 17.98 2.70 -3.83
N ALA A 253 17.70 3.61 -2.89
CA ALA A 253 17.40 5.01 -3.18
C ALA A 253 18.46 5.69 -4.08
N GLY A 254 19.74 5.53 -3.77
CA GLY A 254 20.83 6.16 -4.53
C GLY A 254 21.03 5.61 -5.95
N GLU A 255 20.69 4.34 -6.21
CA GLU A 255 20.83 3.71 -7.53
C GLU A 255 19.55 3.83 -8.37
N TYR A 256 18.40 3.59 -7.75
CA TYR A 256 17.10 3.50 -8.42
C TYR A 256 16.37 4.83 -8.53
N ALA A 257 16.49 5.70 -7.51
CA ALA A 257 15.81 6.98 -7.44
C ALA A 257 16.72 8.13 -6.96
N PRO A 258 17.87 8.35 -7.61
CA PRO A 258 18.88 9.33 -7.19
C PRO A 258 18.37 10.77 -7.17
N GLU A 259 17.26 11.06 -7.86
CA GLU A 259 16.64 12.37 -7.90
C GLU A 259 15.78 12.68 -6.66
N LEU A 260 15.40 11.68 -5.86
CA LEU A 260 14.63 11.88 -4.64
C LEU A 260 15.53 12.36 -3.50
N ASP A 261 15.15 13.45 -2.83
CA ASP A 261 15.88 14.00 -1.68
C ASP A 261 15.59 13.21 -0.40
N VAL A 262 16.05 11.96 -0.33
CA VAL A 262 15.83 11.06 0.82
C VAL A 262 16.72 11.46 2.00
N LYS A 263 16.11 12.12 3.00
CA LYS A 263 16.81 12.62 4.20
C LYS A 263 17.06 11.55 5.26
N ALA A 264 16.19 10.56 5.38
CA ALA A 264 16.33 9.48 6.36
C ALA A 264 15.38 8.32 6.08
N ALA A 265 15.68 7.16 6.67
CA ALA A 265 14.77 6.02 6.70
C ALA A 265 14.56 5.47 8.11
N TYR A 266 13.36 4.97 8.39
CA TYR A 266 13.03 4.21 9.58
C TYR A 266 12.61 2.79 9.17
N ALA A 267 13.36 1.80 9.66
CA ALA A 267 13.11 0.38 9.45
C ALA A 267 12.81 -0.29 10.80
N GLY A 268 11.53 -0.41 11.15
CA GLY A 268 11.10 -1.06 12.38
C GLY A 268 10.97 -2.58 12.24
N ALA A 269 11.59 -3.33 13.15
CA ALA A 269 11.62 -4.80 13.17
C ALA A 269 11.81 -5.44 11.78
N PRO A 270 12.86 -5.07 11.01
CA PRO A 270 12.99 -5.50 9.63
C PRO A 270 13.29 -7.02 9.54
N PRO A 271 12.53 -7.78 8.73
CA PRO A 271 12.83 -9.16 8.36
C PRO A 271 14.03 -9.24 7.40
N ALA A 272 15.22 -8.88 7.90
CA ALA A 272 16.44 -8.71 7.11
C ALA A 272 17.10 -10.00 6.61
N ASP A 273 16.64 -11.14 7.11
CA ASP A 273 17.08 -12.48 6.71
C ASP A 273 15.87 -13.43 6.75
N LEU A 274 15.29 -13.70 5.58
CA LEU A 274 14.06 -14.49 5.49
C LEU A 274 14.25 -15.96 5.88
N THR A 275 15.47 -16.50 5.81
CA THR A 275 15.71 -17.87 6.29
C THR A 275 15.59 -17.92 7.80
N GLN A 276 16.17 -16.94 8.51
CA GLN A 276 16.03 -16.83 9.97
C GLN A 276 14.59 -16.58 10.41
N VAL A 277 13.84 -15.79 9.65
CA VAL A 277 12.41 -15.56 9.92
C VAL A 277 11.62 -16.84 9.70
N ALA A 278 11.84 -17.55 8.59
CA ALA A 278 11.15 -18.80 8.30
C ALA A 278 11.39 -19.86 9.38
N ASP A 279 12.63 -20.00 9.89
CA ASP A 279 12.94 -20.89 11.02
C ASP A 279 12.15 -20.54 12.30
N ALA A 280 11.86 -19.26 12.52
CA ALA A 280 11.23 -18.78 13.74
C ALA A 280 9.70 -18.93 13.72
N ILE A 281 9.07 -18.82 12.55
CA ILE A 281 7.61 -18.78 12.42
C ILE A 281 6.99 -20.11 11.98
N ASP A 282 7.77 -21.02 11.39
CA ASP A 282 7.29 -22.34 10.97
C ASP A 282 6.80 -23.17 12.16
N GLY A 283 5.61 -23.77 12.03
CA GLY A 283 4.96 -24.51 13.12
C GLY A 283 4.45 -23.64 14.29
N GLY A 284 4.56 -22.31 14.21
CA GLY A 284 4.13 -21.39 15.27
C GLY A 284 2.89 -20.57 14.91
N GLY A 285 2.47 -19.71 15.84
CA GLY A 285 1.28 -18.85 15.67
C GLY A 285 1.36 -17.83 14.52
N SER A 286 2.54 -17.63 13.93
CA SER A 286 2.79 -16.71 12.80
C SER A 286 3.07 -17.42 11.47
N ALA A 287 2.79 -18.72 11.36
CA ALA A 287 3.04 -19.51 10.16
C ALA A 287 2.29 -19.00 8.90
N ALA A 288 1.24 -18.18 9.05
CA ALA A 288 0.59 -17.49 7.93
C ALA A 288 1.59 -16.68 7.08
N PHE A 289 2.55 -16.01 7.72
CA PHE A 289 3.53 -15.18 6.98
C PHE A 289 4.51 -16.02 6.16
N LEU A 290 4.74 -17.29 6.55
CA LEU A 290 5.51 -18.23 5.75
C LEU A 290 4.77 -18.56 4.46
N LEU A 291 3.46 -18.84 4.54
CA LEU A 291 2.62 -19.09 3.37
C LEU A 291 2.54 -17.88 2.44
N PHE A 292 2.38 -16.67 2.99
CA PHE A 292 2.36 -15.45 2.18
C PHE A 292 3.68 -15.26 1.45
N ALA A 293 4.82 -15.51 2.11
CA ALA A 293 6.13 -15.43 1.47
C ALA A 293 6.31 -16.49 0.40
N MET A 294 5.88 -17.74 0.64
CA MET A 294 5.90 -18.80 -0.37
C MET A 294 5.08 -18.38 -1.60
N ALA A 295 3.87 -17.89 -1.41
CA ALA A 295 2.98 -17.48 -2.49
C ALA A 295 3.60 -16.33 -3.30
N GLY A 296 4.02 -15.26 -2.64
CA GLY A 296 4.60 -14.09 -3.30
C GLY A 296 5.94 -14.38 -4.00
N HIS A 297 6.77 -15.26 -3.44
CA HIS A 297 8.05 -15.65 -4.06
C HIS A 297 7.84 -16.59 -5.25
N PHE A 298 6.87 -17.51 -5.17
CA PHE A 298 6.55 -18.36 -6.30
C PHE A 298 5.98 -17.56 -7.46
N GLU A 299 5.12 -16.58 -7.18
CA GLU A 299 4.62 -15.64 -8.18
C GLU A 299 5.77 -14.85 -8.83
N ALA A 300 6.54 -14.11 -8.03
CA ALA A 300 7.54 -13.17 -8.55
C ALA A 300 8.64 -13.83 -9.38
N TYR A 301 8.94 -15.10 -9.11
CA TYR A 301 10.00 -15.85 -9.78
C TYR A 301 9.47 -16.94 -10.72
N GLY A 302 8.15 -17.01 -10.95
CA GLY A 302 7.52 -17.98 -11.85
C GLY A 302 7.77 -19.44 -11.47
N VAL A 303 7.83 -19.73 -10.16
CA VAL A 303 8.07 -21.07 -9.64
C VAL A 303 6.75 -21.82 -9.54
N ASP A 304 6.65 -22.96 -10.23
CA ASP A 304 5.49 -23.85 -10.10
C ASP A 304 5.43 -24.44 -8.66
N PRO A 305 4.41 -24.10 -7.84
CA PRO A 305 4.34 -24.56 -6.46
C PRO A 305 4.20 -26.09 -6.34
N SER A 306 3.71 -26.77 -7.38
CA SER A 306 3.53 -28.23 -7.39
C SER A 306 4.84 -29.01 -7.36
N LEU A 307 5.97 -28.35 -7.65
CA LEU A 307 7.31 -28.92 -7.49
C LEU A 307 7.66 -29.15 -6.02
N TYR A 308 7.14 -28.31 -5.13
CA TYR A 308 7.51 -28.29 -3.71
C TYR A 308 6.36 -28.69 -2.77
N LEU A 309 5.11 -28.52 -3.20
CA LEU A 309 3.92 -28.72 -2.37
C LEU A 309 3.17 -30.00 -2.73
N ASN A 310 2.60 -30.63 -1.71
CA ASN A 310 1.64 -31.71 -1.90
C ASN A 310 0.22 -31.15 -2.13
N ALA A 311 -0.78 -32.02 -2.31
CA ALA A 311 -2.15 -31.59 -2.57
C ALA A 311 -2.76 -30.72 -1.45
N LEU A 312 -2.43 -31.01 -0.19
CA LEU A 312 -2.83 -30.16 0.94
C LEU A 312 -2.12 -28.81 0.86
N GLY A 313 -0.82 -28.79 0.53
CA GLY A 313 -0.06 -27.56 0.37
C GLY A 313 -0.59 -26.66 -0.74
N MET A 314 -0.94 -27.21 -1.89
CA MET A 314 -1.57 -26.44 -2.98
C MET A 314 -2.88 -25.79 -2.51
N GLN A 315 -3.75 -26.54 -1.83
CA GLN A 315 -5.00 -25.99 -1.31
C GLN A 315 -4.77 -24.93 -0.22
N THR A 316 -3.79 -25.14 0.66
CA THR A 316 -3.46 -24.19 1.73
C THR A 316 -2.88 -22.91 1.15
N LEU A 317 -2.01 -23.00 0.15
CA LEU A 317 -1.44 -21.85 -0.56
C LEU A 317 -2.52 -21.04 -1.30
N GLU A 318 -3.46 -21.71 -1.97
CA GLU A 318 -4.60 -21.07 -2.65
C GLU A 318 -5.45 -20.27 -1.66
N LYS A 319 -5.76 -20.83 -0.48
CA LYS A 319 -6.50 -20.10 0.58
C LYS A 319 -5.70 -18.92 1.13
N ALA A 320 -4.40 -19.09 1.33
CA ALA A 320 -3.54 -18.01 1.82
C ALA A 320 -3.40 -16.87 0.81
N SER A 321 -3.48 -17.18 -0.48
CA SER A 321 -3.36 -16.22 -1.60
C SER A 321 -4.51 -15.22 -1.66
N THR A 322 -5.63 -15.49 -0.98
CA THR A 322 -6.78 -14.57 -0.89
C THR A 322 -6.98 -14.01 0.53
N ALA A 323 -6.10 -14.32 1.47
CA ALA A 323 -6.28 -14.00 2.89
C ALA A 323 -5.76 -12.60 3.23
N CYS A 324 -6.46 -11.92 4.14
CA CYS A 324 -5.94 -10.74 4.83
C CYS A 324 -5.19 -11.13 6.10
N ILE A 325 -4.44 -10.20 6.69
CA ILE A 325 -3.74 -10.44 7.95
C ILE A 325 -4.70 -10.83 9.10
N SER A 326 -5.93 -10.33 9.08
CA SER A 326 -6.99 -10.73 10.03
C SER A 326 -7.34 -12.21 9.95
N ASP A 327 -7.11 -12.86 8.81
CA ASP A 327 -7.39 -14.27 8.59
C ASP A 327 -6.20 -15.17 8.98
N GLY A 328 -5.06 -14.57 9.37
CA GLY A 328 -3.81 -15.26 9.66
C GLY A 328 -3.94 -16.38 10.71
N SER A 329 -4.86 -16.24 11.67
CA SER A 329 -5.12 -17.28 12.68
C SER A 329 -5.62 -18.60 12.09
N ALA A 330 -6.19 -18.60 10.88
CA ALA A 330 -6.60 -19.82 10.19
C ALA A 330 -5.41 -20.70 9.79
N PHE A 331 -4.20 -20.15 9.80
CA PHE A 331 -2.95 -20.82 9.45
C PHE A 331 -1.99 -20.94 10.63
N ALA A 332 -2.43 -20.60 11.84
CA ALA A 332 -1.61 -20.73 13.05
C ALA A 332 -1.19 -22.19 13.27
N ASP A 333 0.02 -22.38 13.79
CA ASP A 333 0.62 -23.68 14.12
C ASP A 333 0.79 -24.61 12.91
N LEU A 334 0.72 -24.07 11.68
CA LEU A 334 1.01 -24.83 10.47
C LEU A 334 2.49 -25.22 10.44
N ASP A 335 2.74 -26.52 10.53
CA ASP A 335 4.05 -27.13 10.25
C ASP A 335 4.19 -27.33 8.74
N SER A 336 5.11 -26.60 8.12
CA SER A 336 5.33 -26.62 6.68
C SER A 336 5.71 -28.01 6.15
N SER A 337 6.29 -28.89 6.96
CA SER A 337 6.61 -30.27 6.54
C SER A 337 5.35 -31.08 6.15
N THR A 338 4.18 -30.69 6.67
CA THR A 338 2.90 -31.35 6.35
C THR A 338 2.35 -30.97 4.98
N ILE A 339 2.79 -29.84 4.42
CA ILE A 339 2.30 -29.30 3.15
C ILE A 339 3.31 -29.44 2.00
N THR A 340 4.56 -29.78 2.29
CA THR A 340 5.57 -30.04 1.26
C THR A 340 5.45 -31.46 0.69
N SER A 341 5.90 -31.64 -0.55
CA SER A 341 5.89 -32.94 -1.25
C SER A 341 6.96 -33.90 -0.73
N SER A 342 8.08 -33.38 -0.22
CA SER A 342 9.18 -34.15 0.33
C SER A 342 9.01 -34.53 1.80
N GLY A 343 8.10 -33.86 2.52
CA GLY A 343 7.98 -33.96 3.97
C GLY A 343 9.08 -33.23 4.74
N GLN A 344 9.94 -32.47 4.06
CA GLN A 344 10.88 -31.55 4.69
C GLN A 344 10.17 -30.24 5.02
N SER A 345 10.54 -29.56 6.10
CA SER A 345 10.03 -28.22 6.33
C SER A 345 10.49 -27.24 5.25
N PHE A 346 9.78 -26.13 5.05
CA PHE A 346 10.18 -25.12 4.08
C PHE A 346 11.57 -24.52 4.38
N PRO A 347 11.95 -24.22 5.64
CA PRO A 347 13.32 -23.82 5.94
C PRO A 347 14.37 -24.90 5.62
N GLU A 348 14.04 -26.19 5.69
CA GLU A 348 14.94 -27.26 5.24
C GLU A 348 15.06 -27.30 3.71
N LEU A 349 13.94 -27.15 2.99
CA LEU A 349 13.91 -27.06 1.53
C LEU A 349 14.73 -25.89 1.01
N VAL A 350 14.62 -24.72 1.61
CA VAL A 350 15.44 -23.53 1.26
C VAL A 350 16.93 -23.84 1.35
N ARG A 351 17.35 -24.67 2.31
CA ARG A 351 18.77 -25.01 2.50
C ARG A 351 19.26 -26.12 1.58
N SER A 352 18.38 -27.00 1.10
CA SER A 352 18.73 -28.15 0.27
C SER A 352 18.52 -27.90 -1.23
N ASP A 353 17.60 -27.02 -1.60
CA ASP A 353 17.25 -26.67 -2.97
C ASP A 353 17.93 -25.37 -3.41
N ARG A 354 18.66 -25.42 -4.54
CA ARG A 354 19.44 -24.28 -5.03
C ARG A 354 18.59 -23.11 -5.53
N LEU A 355 17.41 -23.38 -6.08
CA LEU A 355 16.52 -22.34 -6.60
C LEU A 355 15.94 -21.55 -5.42
N LEU A 356 15.38 -22.24 -4.43
CA LEU A 356 14.83 -21.60 -3.23
C LEU A 356 15.90 -20.85 -2.43
N ALA A 357 17.10 -21.44 -2.30
CA ALA A 357 18.25 -20.77 -1.69
C ALA A 357 18.60 -19.46 -2.40
N GLY A 358 18.61 -19.46 -3.74
CA GLY A 358 18.90 -18.28 -4.56
C GLY A 358 17.85 -17.18 -4.37
N ILE A 359 16.56 -17.55 -4.42
CA ILE A 359 15.45 -16.61 -4.22
C ILE A 359 15.55 -15.95 -2.84
N LEU A 360 15.77 -16.71 -1.75
CA LEU A 360 15.86 -16.13 -0.41
C LEU A 360 17.17 -15.35 -0.19
N ALA A 361 18.27 -15.76 -0.83
CA ALA A 361 19.53 -15.02 -0.80
C ALA A 361 19.38 -13.63 -1.45
N ASP A 362 18.61 -13.53 -2.53
CA ASP A 362 18.31 -12.24 -3.15
C ASP A 362 17.60 -11.31 -2.16
N GLN A 363 16.69 -11.82 -1.33
CA GLN A 363 15.92 -10.97 -0.39
C GLN A 363 16.75 -10.46 0.80
N ARG A 364 17.97 -10.95 0.99
CA ARG A 364 18.83 -10.57 2.11
C ARG A 364 19.18 -9.07 2.06
N LEU A 365 18.85 -8.37 3.14
CA LEU A 365 19.23 -6.97 3.34
C LEU A 365 20.65 -6.86 3.91
N GLY A 366 21.34 -5.78 3.59
CA GLY A 366 22.71 -5.48 4.00
C GLY A 366 23.71 -6.45 3.40
N HIS A 367 23.51 -6.86 2.14
CA HIS A 367 24.54 -7.60 1.42
C HIS A 367 25.75 -6.67 1.15
N GLN A 368 26.94 -7.24 0.91
CA GLN A 368 28.16 -6.45 0.71
C GLN A 368 27.96 -5.44 -0.44
N GLY A 369 28.33 -4.19 -0.21
CA GLY A 369 28.09 -3.08 -1.14
C GLY A 369 26.66 -2.51 -1.14
N ARG A 370 25.71 -3.09 -0.39
CA ARG A 370 24.34 -2.56 -0.24
C ARG A 370 24.18 -1.94 1.14
N HIS A 371 24.10 -0.61 1.16
CA HIS A 371 23.93 0.15 2.39
C HIS A 371 23.22 1.48 2.07
N PRO A 372 22.49 2.05 3.03
CA PRO A 372 21.86 3.35 2.85
C PRO A 372 22.89 4.49 2.86
N GLU A 373 22.70 5.47 1.98
CA GLU A 373 23.51 6.70 1.91
C GLU A 373 23.02 7.80 2.86
N MET A 374 21.84 7.61 3.45
CA MET A 374 21.21 8.50 4.42
C MET A 374 21.20 7.89 5.83
N PRO A 375 21.01 8.69 6.89
CA PRO A 375 20.83 8.16 8.24
C PRO A 375 19.62 7.22 8.33
N VAL A 376 19.81 6.06 8.96
CA VAL A 376 18.72 5.10 9.19
C VAL A 376 18.56 4.80 10.66
N MET A 377 17.29 4.73 11.11
CA MET A 377 16.93 4.20 12.41
C MET A 377 16.36 2.79 12.27
N ILE A 378 16.94 1.84 13.01
CA ILE A 378 16.36 0.51 13.22
C ILE A 378 15.84 0.45 14.65
N ALA A 379 14.55 0.16 14.83
CA ALA A 379 13.99 -0.13 16.15
C ALA A 379 13.47 -1.55 16.19
N HIS A 380 13.85 -2.34 17.20
CA HIS A 380 13.45 -3.76 17.26
C HIS A 380 13.21 -4.18 18.71
N SER A 381 12.10 -4.90 18.93
CA SER A 381 11.77 -5.47 20.24
C SER A 381 12.72 -6.60 20.61
N LEU A 382 13.24 -6.58 21.84
CA LEU A 382 14.05 -7.67 22.41
C LEU A 382 13.25 -8.96 22.62
N THR A 383 11.92 -8.84 22.71
CA THR A 383 10.99 -9.95 22.91
C THR A 383 10.00 -10.05 21.75
N ASP A 384 10.47 -9.74 20.55
CA ASP A 384 9.73 -9.93 19.31
C ASP A 384 9.43 -11.43 19.12
N ASP A 385 8.16 -11.75 18.96
CA ASP A 385 7.60 -13.10 18.83
C ASP A 385 7.29 -13.48 17.37
N VAL A 386 7.62 -12.61 16.42
CA VAL A 386 7.41 -12.84 14.97
C VAL A 386 8.73 -12.75 14.22
N ILE A 387 9.43 -11.62 14.35
CA ILE A 387 10.69 -11.36 13.64
C ILE A 387 11.82 -11.39 14.66
N PRO A 388 12.74 -12.38 14.60
CA PRO A 388 13.81 -12.48 15.59
C PRO A 388 14.62 -11.18 15.70
N TYR A 389 14.77 -10.62 16.90
CA TYR A 389 15.55 -9.41 17.17
C TYR A 389 16.94 -9.38 16.50
N ARG A 390 17.55 -10.56 16.37
CA ARG A 390 18.81 -10.77 15.69
C ARG A 390 18.81 -10.25 14.25
N THR A 391 17.72 -10.39 13.50
CA THR A 391 17.69 -10.00 12.07
C THR A 391 17.97 -8.51 11.90
N GLY A 392 17.26 -7.67 12.68
CA GLY A 392 17.46 -6.22 12.65
C GLY A 392 18.84 -5.82 13.18
N ARG A 393 19.31 -6.46 14.25
CA ARG A 393 20.63 -6.15 14.82
C ARG A 393 21.77 -6.51 13.86
N GLU A 394 21.71 -7.67 13.23
CA GLU A 394 22.69 -8.08 12.23
C GLU A 394 22.65 -7.20 10.98
N LEU A 395 21.47 -6.71 10.57
CA LEU A 395 21.36 -5.71 9.50
C LEU A 395 22.11 -4.42 9.88
N GLY A 396 21.85 -3.87 11.07
CA GLY A 396 22.56 -2.70 11.56
C GLY A 396 24.08 -2.88 11.56
N HIS A 397 24.57 -4.04 12.01
CA HIS A 397 26.00 -4.35 11.94
C HIS A 397 26.55 -4.38 10.51
N ARG A 398 25.84 -4.99 9.56
CA ARG A 398 26.27 -5.07 8.14
C ARG A 398 26.35 -3.67 7.53
N TRP A 399 25.32 -2.85 7.72
CA TRP A 399 25.33 -1.47 7.24
C TRP A 399 26.43 -0.61 7.88
N CYS A 400 26.64 -0.72 9.20
CA CYS A 400 27.75 -0.03 9.86
C CYS A 400 29.11 -0.45 9.30
N ALA A 401 29.30 -1.73 8.95
CA ALA A 401 30.54 -2.24 8.37
C ALA A 401 30.80 -1.68 6.96
N GLU A 402 29.74 -1.30 6.24
CA GLU A 402 29.80 -0.66 4.92
C GLU A 402 29.86 0.88 5.00
N GLY A 403 29.81 1.45 6.21
CA GLY A 403 29.97 2.90 6.45
C GLY A 403 28.68 3.71 6.56
N ALA A 404 27.52 3.07 6.59
CA ALA A 404 26.25 3.76 6.80
C ALA A 404 26.11 4.31 8.23
N GLN A 405 25.33 5.38 8.37
CA GLN A 405 24.97 5.95 9.68
C GLN A 405 23.72 5.24 10.22
N VAL A 406 23.88 4.43 11.27
CA VAL A 406 22.78 3.64 11.84
C VAL A 406 22.54 3.98 13.30
N ARG A 407 21.32 4.43 13.59
CA ARG A 407 20.76 4.45 14.94
C ARG A 407 20.02 3.15 15.21
N PHE A 408 20.50 2.34 16.14
CA PHE A 408 19.84 1.12 16.57
C PHE A 408 19.20 1.33 17.94
N ASP A 409 17.88 1.23 18.00
CA ASP A 409 17.07 1.43 19.20
C ASP A 409 16.45 0.09 19.62
N PRO A 410 17.08 -0.66 20.55
CA PRO A 410 16.41 -1.78 21.17
C PRO A 410 15.22 -1.28 21.99
N VAL A 411 14.07 -1.91 21.82
CA VAL A 411 12.88 -1.66 22.65
C VAL A 411 12.59 -2.87 23.53
N PHE A 412 12.37 -2.63 24.82
CA PHE A 412 12.01 -3.66 25.78
C PHE A 412 10.50 -3.63 25.99
N THR A 413 9.78 -4.30 25.12
CA THR A 413 8.31 -4.39 25.11
C THR A 413 7.90 -5.79 24.72
N PRO A 414 6.87 -6.38 25.36
CA PRO A 414 6.39 -7.69 24.95
C PRO A 414 5.94 -7.64 23.48
N THR A 415 6.21 -8.73 22.76
CA THR A 415 5.73 -9.01 21.40
C THR A 415 6.27 -8.08 20.30
N HIS A 416 6.01 -8.49 19.07
CA HIS A 416 6.23 -7.72 17.85
C HIS A 416 5.40 -6.44 17.81
N VAL A 417 4.11 -6.53 18.18
CA VAL A 417 3.16 -5.39 18.16
C VAL A 417 3.48 -4.39 19.26
N GLY A 418 3.88 -4.84 20.45
CA GLY A 418 4.34 -3.91 21.50
C GLY A 418 5.57 -3.11 21.08
N GLY A 419 6.46 -3.74 20.30
CA GLY A 419 7.60 -3.08 19.66
C GLY A 419 7.19 -1.93 18.74
N TYR A 420 6.19 -2.16 17.88
CA TYR A 420 5.65 -1.14 16.97
C TYR A 420 5.16 0.09 17.73
N VAL A 421 4.29 -0.12 18.72
CA VAL A 421 3.70 0.96 19.52
C VAL A 421 4.78 1.77 20.24
N ALA A 422 5.79 1.11 20.81
CA ALA A 422 6.88 1.80 21.50
C ALA A 422 7.85 2.52 20.56
N ALA A 423 7.98 2.04 19.32
CA ALA A 423 8.88 2.63 18.33
C ALA A 423 8.27 3.86 17.65
N LEU A 424 6.95 3.94 17.46
CA LEU A 424 6.25 5.05 16.80
C LEU A 424 6.74 6.46 17.21
N PRO A 425 6.69 6.88 18.50
CA PRO A 425 7.14 8.22 18.87
C PRO A 425 8.64 8.44 18.65
N ARG A 426 9.45 7.38 18.75
CA ARG A 426 10.91 7.45 18.53
C ARG A 426 11.24 7.61 17.06
N ALA A 427 10.58 6.84 16.20
CA ALA A 427 10.67 6.93 14.75
C ALA A 427 10.24 8.32 14.27
N THR A 428 9.08 8.81 14.69
CA THR A 428 8.61 10.15 14.35
C THR A 428 9.58 11.23 14.79
N GLY A 429 10.18 11.12 15.99
CA GLY A 429 11.20 12.06 16.47
C GLY A 429 12.51 12.01 15.67
N PHE A 430 12.94 10.82 15.23
CA PHE A 430 14.12 10.64 14.39
C PHE A 430 13.91 11.22 12.99
N LEU A 431 12.78 10.91 12.34
CA LEU A 431 12.44 11.44 11.03
C LEU A 431 12.27 12.96 11.07
N ASP A 432 11.58 13.50 12.09
CA ASP A 432 11.45 14.94 12.30
C ASP A 432 12.81 15.64 12.53
N ALA A 433 13.78 14.96 13.16
CA ALA A 433 15.11 15.51 13.28
C ALA A 433 15.80 15.60 11.90
N ALA A 434 15.82 14.50 11.15
CA ALA A 434 16.48 14.43 9.85
C ALA A 434 15.85 15.36 8.81
N LEU A 435 14.52 15.41 8.72
CA LEU A 435 13.78 16.27 7.79
C LEU A 435 13.97 17.77 8.06
N ASN A 436 14.44 18.14 9.25
CA ASN A 436 14.79 19.51 9.61
C ASN A 436 16.31 19.73 9.66
N ASP A 437 17.09 18.88 8.97
CA ASP A 437 18.57 18.91 8.93
C ASP A 437 19.24 18.93 10.32
N ARG A 438 18.56 18.39 11.33
CA ARG A 438 19.12 18.23 12.68
C ARG A 438 19.87 16.92 12.76
N ARG A 439 21.02 16.96 13.44
CA ARG A 439 21.84 15.77 13.68
C ARG A 439 21.02 14.67 14.35
N THR A 440 20.99 13.50 13.73
CA THR A 440 20.48 12.26 14.31
C THR A 440 21.60 11.52 15.05
N ALA A 441 21.23 10.73 16.05
CA ALA A 441 22.19 9.87 16.74
C ALA A 441 22.72 8.79 15.79
N ASP A 442 23.94 8.34 16.05
CA ASP A 442 24.58 7.20 15.38
C ASP A 442 25.10 6.29 16.49
N SER A 443 24.83 5.00 16.36
CA SER A 443 25.22 3.98 17.34
C SER A 443 26.16 2.94 16.74
N CYS A 444 26.64 3.10 15.50
CA CYS A 444 27.60 2.17 14.90
C CYS A 444 28.82 1.94 15.83
N GLY A 445 29.05 0.68 16.19
CA GLY A 445 30.09 0.25 17.13
C GLY A 445 29.66 0.12 18.61
N TRP A 446 28.39 0.39 18.95
CA TRP A 446 27.93 0.48 20.34
C TRP A 446 26.68 -0.37 20.69
N PHE A 447 26.09 -1.10 19.74
CA PHE A 447 24.90 -1.94 19.95
C PHE A 447 25.11 -3.41 19.56
#